data_AF-A0A0D8L356-F1
#
_entry.id   AF-A0A0D8L356-F1
#
_cell.length_a   1.000
_cell.length_b   1.000
_cell.length_c   1.000
_cell.angle_alpha   90.00
_cell.angle_beta   90.00
_cell.angle_gamma   90.00
#
_symmetry.space_group_name_H-M   'P 1'
#
loop_
_entity.id
_entity.type
_entity.pdbx_description
1 polymer ?
#
loop_
_entity_poly.entity_id
_entity_poly.type
_entity_poly.pdbx_seq_one_letter_code
_entity_poly.pdbx_strand_id
1 'polypeptide(L)'
;MAQDYHHGVRVIEINDGTRPVRTVSTAIVGMVCTADDADAKQFPLNKPVLVTDIRSALGKAGDTGTLAHSLQAISDQTKPVTVVVRVEQGESEAETTSNIIGGTTDDGRKTGMQALLVAKAHTGVKPRIIGVPGHDTQAVTSKMVTIAQTLRAFVYASAYGCQTIPDVLDYRKNFSQRELMLIYPDFLSWDSVRDAEATAYATARALGLRAKIDEETGWHKTLSNIGVNGVTGISADVSWELQDPATDA
;
A
#
# COMPACT_ATOMS: atom_id res chain seq x y z
N MET A 1 -24.82 49.99 35.09
CA MET A 1 -23.57 50.34 34.41
C MET A 1 -22.51 50.49 35.49
N ALA A 2 -21.70 49.45 35.73
CA ALA A 2 -20.55 49.59 36.61
C ALA A 2 -19.58 50.56 35.91
N GLN A 3 -19.27 51.65 36.60
CA GLN A 3 -18.46 52.77 36.09
C GLN A 3 -16.97 52.55 36.32
N ASP A 4 -16.56 51.28 36.47
CA ASP A 4 -15.18 50.90 36.67
C ASP A 4 -14.47 50.92 35.32
N TYR A 5 -13.85 52.06 35.07
CA TYR A 5 -13.10 52.34 33.87
C TYR A 5 -11.72 51.67 33.95
N HIS A 6 -11.50 50.66 33.11
CA HIS A 6 -10.19 50.04 32.99
C HIS A 6 -9.30 50.86 32.06
N HIS A 7 -8.29 51.51 32.62
CA HIS A 7 -7.21 52.12 31.84
C HIS A 7 -6.10 51.09 31.59
N GLY A 8 -6.03 50.59 30.35
CA GLY A 8 -5.03 49.62 29.90
C GLY A 8 -5.51 48.79 28.71
N VAL A 9 -4.62 47.98 28.15
CA VAL A 9 -4.94 47.09 27.02
C VAL A 9 -5.86 45.96 27.51
N ARG A 10 -6.96 45.75 26.78
CA ARG A 10 -7.88 44.63 27.01
C ARG A 10 -7.74 43.62 25.86
N VAL A 11 -7.28 42.43 26.17
CA VAL A 11 -7.28 41.31 25.23
C VAL A 11 -8.57 40.53 25.46
N ILE A 12 -9.41 40.45 24.42
CA ILE A 12 -10.57 39.57 24.38
C ILE A 12 -10.27 38.53 23.30
N GLU A 13 -9.83 37.36 23.74
CA GLU A 13 -9.57 36.24 22.85
C GLU A 13 -10.87 35.50 22.59
N ILE A 14 -11.53 35.84 21.48
CA ILE A 14 -12.71 35.09 21.02
C ILE A 14 -12.19 33.91 20.19
N ASN A 15 -12.06 32.76 20.84
CA ASN A 15 -11.64 31.49 20.22
C ASN A 15 -12.82 30.64 19.71
N ASP A 16 -14.03 31.21 19.69
CA ASP A 16 -15.24 30.48 19.34
C ASP A 16 -15.55 30.56 17.84
N GLY A 17 -15.45 29.39 17.22
CA GLY A 17 -15.97 29.06 15.90
C GLY A 17 -16.12 27.54 15.85
N THR A 18 -17.18 27.02 15.22
CA THR A 18 -17.35 25.58 15.05
C THR A 18 -16.12 25.04 14.30
N ARG A 19 -15.32 24.19 14.98
CA ARG A 19 -14.23 23.45 14.33
C ARG A 19 -14.85 22.21 13.68
N PRO A 20 -15.12 22.20 12.36
CA PRO A 20 -15.70 21.01 11.76
C PRO A 20 -14.73 19.85 11.92
N VAL A 21 -15.24 18.70 12.39
CA VAL A 21 -14.49 17.46 12.38
C VAL A 21 -14.25 17.11 10.91
N ARG A 22 -12.99 17.15 10.48
CA ARG A 22 -12.62 16.72 9.13
C ARG A 22 -12.40 15.21 9.17
N THR A 23 -13.18 14.47 8.39
CA THR A 23 -12.89 13.07 8.11
C THR A 23 -11.56 12.99 7.37
N VAL A 24 -10.63 12.22 7.92
CA VAL A 24 -9.33 11.97 7.27
C VAL A 24 -9.57 10.90 6.21
N SER A 25 -9.14 11.15 4.97
CA SER A 25 -9.21 10.13 3.92
C SER A 25 -8.36 8.92 4.32
N THR A 26 -9.01 7.76 4.47
CA THR A 26 -8.36 6.49 4.79
C THR A 26 -8.00 5.70 3.53
N ALA A 27 -8.62 6.01 2.40
CA ALA A 27 -8.41 5.36 1.11
C ALA A 27 -7.17 5.87 0.35
N ILE A 28 -6.08 6.19 1.05
CA ILE A 28 -4.81 6.61 0.43
C ILE A 28 -3.85 5.41 0.43
N VAL A 29 -3.53 4.93 -0.76
CA VAL A 29 -2.60 3.83 -0.98
C VAL A 29 -1.17 4.34 -0.95
N GLY A 30 -0.25 3.59 -0.36
CA GLY A 30 1.19 3.81 -0.43
C GLY A 30 1.89 2.52 -0.83
N MET A 31 2.53 2.49 -1.99
CA MET A 31 3.22 1.30 -2.48
C MET A 31 4.69 1.61 -2.79
N VAL A 32 5.53 0.59 -2.58
CA VAL A 32 6.92 0.58 -3.02
C VAL A 32 7.04 -0.46 -4.13
N CYS A 33 7.78 -0.14 -5.18
CA CYS A 33 7.88 -1.00 -6.37
C CYS A 33 9.20 -0.79 -7.11
N THR A 34 9.59 -1.79 -7.89
CA THR A 34 10.67 -1.74 -8.88
C THR A 34 10.07 -1.42 -10.26
N ALA A 35 10.82 -0.67 -11.07
CA ALA A 35 10.54 -0.46 -12.50
C ALA A 35 11.68 0.35 -13.13
N ASP A 36 12.59 -0.35 -13.80
CA ASP A 36 13.81 0.28 -14.33
C ASP A 36 13.51 1.17 -15.55
N ASP A 37 12.49 0.80 -16.33
CA ASP A 37 12.05 1.49 -17.55
C ASP A 37 10.97 2.56 -17.33
N ALA A 38 10.52 2.78 -16.09
CA ALA A 38 9.56 3.85 -15.81
C ALA A 38 10.19 5.25 -16.07
N ASP A 39 9.35 6.21 -16.47
CA ASP A 39 9.78 7.59 -16.72
C ASP A 39 10.36 8.20 -15.44
N ALA A 40 11.68 8.40 -15.40
CA ALA A 40 12.40 8.91 -14.23
C ALA A 40 11.96 10.32 -13.80
N LYS A 41 11.32 11.10 -14.68
CA LYS A 41 10.75 12.42 -14.32
C LYS A 41 9.45 12.26 -13.55
N GLN A 42 8.62 11.31 -13.97
CA GLN A 42 7.35 11.04 -13.29
C GLN A 42 7.56 10.19 -12.03
N PHE A 43 8.43 9.18 -12.09
CA PHE A 43 8.75 8.27 -11.01
C PHE A 43 10.25 8.32 -10.65
N PRO A 44 10.74 9.42 -10.06
CA PRO A 44 12.11 9.48 -9.58
C PRO A 44 12.40 8.44 -8.51
N LEU A 45 13.61 7.89 -8.52
CA LEU A 45 14.06 6.91 -7.53
C LEU A 45 14.00 7.48 -6.12
N ASN A 46 13.53 6.65 -5.18
CA ASN A 46 13.48 6.90 -3.74
C ASN A 46 12.71 8.17 -3.34
N LYS A 47 11.81 8.67 -4.20
CA LYS A 47 10.98 9.84 -3.89
C LYS A 47 9.51 9.46 -3.97
N PRO A 48 8.70 9.83 -2.96
CA PRO A 48 7.27 9.58 -2.99
C PRO A 48 6.61 10.51 -4.01
N VAL A 49 5.90 9.92 -4.96
CA VAL A 49 5.17 10.61 -6.02
C VAL A 49 3.68 10.44 -5.79
N LEU A 50 2.93 11.53 -5.95
CA LEU A 50 1.48 11.50 -5.92
C LEU A 50 0.92 11.08 -7.28
N VAL A 51 0.14 10.01 -7.30
CA VAL A 51 -0.64 9.56 -8.46
C VAL A 51 -2.12 9.75 -8.14
N THR A 52 -2.76 10.69 -8.83
CA THR A 52 -4.20 10.96 -8.72
C THR A 52 -5.02 10.31 -9.83
N ASP A 53 -4.40 10.07 -11.00
CA ASP A 53 -4.98 9.30 -12.09
C ASP A 53 -4.04 8.16 -12.48
N ILE A 54 -4.42 6.96 -12.04
CA ILE A 54 -3.63 5.74 -12.25
C ILE A 54 -3.54 5.39 -13.74
N ARG A 55 -4.56 5.66 -14.55
CA ARG A 55 -4.52 5.33 -15.99
C ARG A 55 -3.50 6.19 -16.74
N SER A 56 -3.44 7.48 -16.41
CA SER A 56 -2.41 8.37 -16.95
C SER A 56 -1.00 7.96 -16.51
N ALA A 57 -0.88 7.46 -15.28
CA ALA A 57 0.38 7.05 -14.70
C ALA A 57 0.91 5.72 -15.28
N LEU A 58 0.01 4.81 -15.68
CA LEU A 58 0.36 3.55 -16.34
C LEU A 58 1.16 3.77 -17.64
N GLY A 59 0.79 4.75 -18.46
CA GLY A 59 1.54 5.06 -19.69
C GLY A 59 2.99 5.52 -19.47
N LYS A 60 3.40 5.71 -18.21
CA LYS A 60 4.76 6.11 -17.80
C LYS A 60 5.39 5.18 -16.77
N ALA A 61 4.69 4.10 -16.42
CA ALA A 61 5.12 3.13 -15.42
C ALA A 61 6.16 2.15 -15.97
N GLY A 62 6.36 2.11 -17.29
CA GLY A 62 7.15 1.08 -17.95
C GLY A 62 6.39 -0.25 -18.03
N ASP A 63 7.06 -1.28 -18.52
CA ASP A 63 6.57 -2.66 -18.63
C ASP A 63 7.40 -3.62 -17.74
N THR A 64 8.53 -3.17 -17.19
CA THR A 64 9.39 -3.98 -16.32
C THR A 64 9.10 -3.78 -14.82
N GLY A 65 9.54 -4.75 -14.01
CA GLY A 65 9.37 -4.72 -12.56
C GLY A 65 7.92 -4.92 -12.12
N THR A 66 7.54 -4.32 -10.99
CA THR A 66 6.23 -4.52 -10.36
C THR A 66 5.31 -3.31 -10.44
N LEU A 67 5.80 -2.12 -10.84
CA LEU A 67 5.03 -0.87 -10.83
C LEU A 67 3.78 -0.92 -11.71
N ALA A 68 3.94 -1.22 -13.00
CA ALA A 68 2.84 -1.18 -13.97
C ALA A 68 1.75 -2.19 -13.65
N HIS A 69 2.14 -3.44 -13.38
CA HIS A 69 1.22 -4.50 -12.97
C HIS A 69 0.47 -4.14 -11.68
N SER A 70 1.14 -3.53 -10.71
CA SER A 70 0.51 -3.11 -9.44
C SER A 70 -0.47 -1.96 -9.63
N LEU A 71 -0.12 -0.96 -10.45
CA LEU A 71 -1.01 0.16 -10.75
C LEU A 71 -2.24 -0.31 -11.53
N GLN A 72 -2.06 -1.20 -12.52
CA GLN A 72 -3.18 -1.82 -13.23
C GLN A 72 -4.04 -2.60 -12.24
N ALA A 73 -3.40 -3.35 -11.33
CA ALA A 73 -4.11 -4.16 -10.37
C ALA A 73 -5.01 -3.35 -9.43
N ILE A 74 -4.53 -2.18 -9.00
CA ILE A 74 -5.30 -1.22 -8.21
C ILE A 74 -6.42 -0.60 -9.07
N SER A 75 -6.11 -0.21 -10.31
CA SER A 75 -7.05 0.47 -11.21
C SER A 75 -8.27 -0.39 -11.59
N ASP A 76 -8.15 -1.72 -11.63
CA ASP A 76 -9.30 -2.58 -11.93
C ASP A 76 -10.30 -2.65 -10.75
N GLN A 77 -9.84 -2.34 -9.52
CA GLN A 77 -10.70 -2.30 -8.35
C GLN A 77 -11.32 -0.92 -8.17
N THR A 78 -10.50 0.13 -8.14
CA THR A 78 -10.93 1.51 -7.92
C THR A 78 -9.87 2.51 -8.38
N LYS A 79 -10.13 3.81 -8.22
CA LYS A 79 -9.21 4.90 -8.59
C LYS A 79 -8.78 5.71 -7.35
N PRO A 80 -8.02 5.11 -6.41
CA PRO A 80 -7.63 5.81 -5.20
C PRO A 80 -6.43 6.72 -5.45
N VAL A 81 -6.29 7.73 -4.59
CA VAL A 81 -5.05 8.50 -4.51
C VAL A 81 -3.94 7.57 -4.03
N THR A 82 -2.89 7.45 -4.84
CA THR A 82 -1.80 6.50 -4.62
C THR A 82 -0.48 7.24 -4.49
N VAL A 83 0.27 6.95 -3.43
CA VAL A 83 1.66 7.39 -3.28
C VAL A 83 2.55 6.25 -3.73
N VAL A 84 3.37 6.49 -4.74
CA VAL A 84 4.29 5.52 -5.31
C VAL A 84 5.71 5.91 -4.92
N VAL A 85 6.49 4.96 -4.39
CA VAL A 85 7.93 5.08 -4.22
C VAL A 85 8.61 4.05 -5.11
N ARG A 86 9.29 4.53 -6.15
CA ARG A 86 10.10 3.67 -7.02
C ARG A 86 11.46 3.43 -6.40
N VAL A 87 11.89 2.17 -6.34
CA VAL A 87 13.25 1.79 -5.94
C VAL A 87 13.97 1.12 -7.09
N GLU A 88 15.30 1.13 -7.02
CA GLU A 88 16.16 0.45 -7.99
C GLU A 88 16.11 -1.06 -7.76
N GLN A 89 15.93 -1.82 -8.83
CA GLN A 89 16.06 -3.27 -8.80
C GLN A 89 17.55 -3.63 -8.75
N GLY A 90 17.93 -4.44 -7.75
CA GLY A 90 19.30 -4.93 -7.61
C GLY A 90 19.57 -6.11 -8.54
N GLU A 91 20.85 -6.52 -8.65
CA GLU A 91 21.23 -7.69 -9.45
C GLU A 91 20.75 -9.01 -8.80
N SER A 92 20.50 -8.97 -7.49
CA SER A 92 19.93 -10.06 -6.71
C SER A 92 18.67 -9.66 -5.94
N GLU A 93 17.86 -10.65 -5.56
CA GLU A 93 16.71 -10.44 -4.66
C GLU A 93 17.11 -9.86 -3.29
N ALA A 94 18.32 -10.18 -2.82
CA ALA A 94 18.84 -9.65 -1.55
C ALA A 94 19.18 -8.16 -1.65
N GLU A 95 19.77 -7.73 -2.77
CA GLU A 95 20.01 -6.31 -3.05
C GLU A 95 18.70 -5.56 -3.25
N THR A 96 17.77 -6.13 -4.01
CA THR A 96 16.43 -5.56 -4.22
C THR A 96 15.70 -5.39 -2.88
N THR A 97 15.75 -6.40 -2.00
CA THR A 97 15.21 -6.33 -0.65
C THR A 97 15.85 -5.21 0.17
N SER A 98 17.17 -5.04 0.09
CA SER A 98 17.89 -3.95 0.76
C SER A 98 17.45 -2.58 0.24
N ASN A 99 17.33 -2.43 -1.07
CA ASN A 99 16.87 -1.20 -1.72
C ASN A 99 15.43 -0.85 -1.36
N ILE A 100 14.55 -1.86 -1.30
CA ILE A 100 13.16 -1.70 -0.87
C ILE A 100 13.11 -1.24 0.58
N ILE A 101 13.77 -1.95 1.51
CA ILE A 101 13.78 -1.58 2.93
C ILE A 101 14.28 -0.13 3.09
N GLY A 102 15.34 0.20 2.34
CA GLY A 102 15.93 1.52 2.29
C GLY A 102 16.48 1.96 3.64
N GLY A 103 16.71 3.27 3.76
CA GLY A 103 17.34 3.83 4.94
C GLY A 103 17.26 5.34 4.95
N THR A 104 18.28 5.95 5.54
CA THR A 104 18.50 7.40 5.52
C THR A 104 19.86 7.65 4.89
N THR A 105 19.90 8.44 3.83
CA THR A 105 21.17 8.87 3.22
C THR A 105 21.89 9.86 4.13
N ASP A 106 23.17 10.12 3.87
CA ASP A 106 23.96 11.11 4.63
C ASP A 106 23.33 12.51 4.59
N ASP A 107 22.69 12.87 3.46
CA ASP A 107 21.92 14.11 3.31
C ASP A 107 20.58 14.13 4.07
N GLY A 108 20.28 13.10 4.89
CA GLY A 108 19.06 12.99 5.67
C GLY A 108 17.82 12.55 4.88
N ARG A 109 17.95 12.19 3.60
CA ARG A 109 16.81 11.75 2.77
C ARG A 109 16.43 10.32 3.10
N LYS A 110 15.13 10.06 3.20
CA LYS A 110 14.58 8.72 3.38
C LYS A 110 14.45 8.01 2.04
N THR A 111 14.89 6.75 1.97
CA THR A 111 14.84 5.93 0.75
C THR A 111 13.97 4.69 0.97
N GLY A 112 13.59 4.03 -0.13
CA GLY A 112 12.73 2.85 -0.09
C GLY A 112 11.42 3.08 0.68
N MET A 113 10.99 2.11 1.46
CA MET A 113 9.78 2.23 2.28
C MET A 113 9.87 3.32 3.34
N GLN A 114 11.06 3.71 3.81
CA GLN A 114 11.21 4.84 4.73
C GLN A 114 10.72 6.15 4.12
N ALA A 115 10.73 6.28 2.79
CA ALA A 115 10.21 7.44 2.09
C ALA A 115 8.68 7.63 2.29
N LEU A 116 7.94 6.57 2.61
CA LEU A 116 6.52 6.65 2.94
C LEU A 116 6.26 7.44 4.23
N LEU A 117 7.22 7.48 5.16
CA LEU A 117 7.13 8.29 6.39
C LEU A 117 7.07 9.79 6.09
N VAL A 118 7.76 10.22 5.04
CA VAL A 118 7.83 11.63 4.61
C VAL A 118 6.88 11.95 3.46
N ALA A 119 6.08 10.99 2.99
CA ALA A 119 5.15 11.17 1.88
C ALA A 119 4.25 12.39 2.02
N LYS A 120 3.72 12.66 3.23
CA LYS A 120 2.85 13.83 3.48
C LYS A 120 3.55 15.16 3.21
N ALA A 121 4.84 15.27 3.49
CA ALA A 121 5.60 16.50 3.26
C ALA A 121 5.82 16.77 1.76
N HIS A 122 5.94 15.71 0.96
CA HIS A 122 6.17 15.81 -0.48
C HIS A 122 4.89 15.89 -1.31
N THR A 123 3.86 15.14 -0.91
CA THR A 123 2.65 14.91 -1.70
C THR A 123 1.39 15.53 -1.09
N GLY A 124 1.48 16.05 0.14
CA GLY A 124 0.34 16.59 0.90
C GLY A 124 -0.56 15.52 1.53
N VAL A 125 -0.44 14.26 1.13
CA VAL A 125 -1.29 13.15 1.59
C VAL A 125 -0.50 12.11 2.37
N LYS A 126 -1.18 11.45 3.32
CA LYS A 126 -0.56 10.43 4.18
C LYS A 126 -1.12 9.06 3.82
N PRO A 127 -0.28 8.11 3.34
CA PRO A 127 -0.76 6.77 3.02
C PRO A 127 -1.21 6.03 4.28
N ARG A 128 -2.32 5.29 4.14
CA ARG A 128 -2.99 4.52 5.20
C ARG A 128 -3.12 3.05 4.87
N ILE A 129 -3.03 2.71 3.58
CA ILE A 129 -3.09 1.35 3.04
C ILE A 129 -1.75 1.15 2.36
N ILE A 130 -0.89 0.26 2.86
CA ILE A 130 0.48 0.11 2.34
C ILE A 130 0.87 -1.33 2.02
N GLY A 131 1.78 -1.52 1.08
CA GLY A 131 2.29 -2.84 0.67
C GLY A 131 3.45 -2.74 -0.33
N VAL A 132 4.13 -3.86 -0.60
CA VAL A 132 5.23 -3.95 -1.59
C VAL A 132 4.93 -5.09 -2.56
N PRO A 133 3.97 -4.90 -3.50
CA PRO A 133 3.52 -5.99 -4.34
C PRO A 133 4.67 -6.65 -5.11
N GLY A 134 4.75 -7.97 -5.01
CA GLY A 134 5.76 -8.78 -5.69
C GLY A 134 7.11 -8.87 -4.98
N HIS A 135 7.33 -8.15 -3.89
CA HIS A 135 8.55 -8.25 -3.07
C HIS A 135 8.23 -8.25 -1.56
N ASP A 136 7.12 -8.88 -1.18
CA ASP A 136 6.62 -8.97 0.20
C ASP A 136 7.41 -9.97 1.08
N THR A 137 8.74 -10.03 0.91
CA THR A 137 9.61 -10.97 1.66
C THR A 137 9.46 -10.79 3.17
N GLN A 138 9.84 -11.80 3.95
CA GLN A 138 9.75 -11.73 5.42
C GLN A 138 10.46 -10.49 5.98
N ALA A 139 11.62 -10.15 5.43
CA ALA A 139 12.41 -8.99 5.85
C ALA A 139 11.70 -7.67 5.51
N VAL A 140 11.17 -7.54 4.29
CA VAL A 140 10.42 -6.36 3.83
C VAL A 140 9.16 -6.18 4.67
N THR A 141 8.35 -7.23 4.80
CA THR A 141 7.08 -7.21 5.55
C THR A 141 7.32 -6.83 7.02
N SER A 142 8.34 -7.41 7.67
CA SER A 142 8.68 -7.09 9.07
C SER A 142 9.02 -5.61 9.26
N LYS A 143 9.75 -5.00 8.32
CA LYS A 143 10.09 -3.57 8.37
C LYS A 143 8.91 -2.69 7.97
N MET A 144 8.11 -3.10 7.00
CA MET A 144 6.92 -2.37 6.55
C MET A 144 5.90 -2.23 7.67
N VAL A 145 5.70 -3.27 8.47
CA VAL A 145 4.82 -3.24 9.65
C VAL A 145 5.28 -2.20 10.70
N THR A 146 6.59 -2.06 10.91
CA THR A 146 7.15 -1.03 11.80
C THR A 146 6.81 0.39 11.30
N ILE A 147 6.87 0.58 9.98
CA ILE A 147 6.48 1.84 9.32
C ILE A 147 4.97 2.05 9.44
N ALA A 148 4.17 1.00 9.27
CA ALA A 148 2.72 1.05 9.39
C ALA A 148 2.28 1.51 10.78
N GLN A 149 2.90 1.01 11.85
CA GLN A 149 2.65 1.45 13.21
C GLN A 149 2.92 2.95 13.39
N THR A 150 4.05 3.43 12.85
CA THR A 150 4.42 4.86 12.89
C THR A 150 3.45 5.72 12.08
N LEU A 151 3.07 5.26 10.89
CA LEU A 151 2.10 5.94 10.05
C LEU A 151 0.70 5.85 10.65
N ARG A 152 0.37 4.84 11.46
CA ARG A 152 -1.02 4.39 11.69
C ARG A 152 -1.66 4.03 10.34
N ALA A 153 -0.96 3.20 9.58
CA ALA A 153 -1.40 2.59 8.35
C ALA A 153 -1.60 1.08 8.58
N PHE A 154 -2.10 0.39 7.58
CA PHE A 154 -2.31 -1.04 7.59
C PHE A 154 -1.58 -1.68 6.40
N VAL A 155 -0.86 -2.77 6.64
CA VAL A 155 -0.06 -3.49 5.66
C VAL A 155 -0.85 -4.65 5.09
N TYR A 156 -0.87 -4.73 3.76
CA TYR A 156 -1.22 -5.94 3.03
C TYR A 156 0.06 -6.52 2.46
N ALA A 157 0.26 -7.82 2.61
CA ALA A 157 1.42 -8.53 2.10
C ALA A 157 1.00 -9.95 1.69
N SER A 158 1.67 -10.52 0.70
CA SER A 158 1.47 -11.93 0.33
C SER A 158 2.28 -12.86 1.24
N ALA A 159 1.86 -14.12 1.32
CA ALA A 159 2.71 -15.19 1.86
C ALA A 159 3.84 -15.48 0.85
N TYR A 160 4.87 -14.63 0.86
CA TYR A 160 5.86 -14.55 -0.20
C TYR A 160 6.63 -15.87 -0.40
N GLY A 161 6.57 -16.40 -1.62
CA GLY A 161 7.29 -17.62 -2.01
C GLY A 161 6.70 -18.92 -1.45
N CYS A 162 5.56 -18.88 -0.74
CA CYS A 162 4.89 -20.07 -0.25
C CYS A 162 4.11 -20.76 -1.37
N GLN A 163 4.24 -22.08 -1.49
CA GLN A 163 3.50 -22.88 -2.49
C GLN A 163 2.45 -23.79 -1.85
N THR A 164 2.62 -24.12 -0.56
CA THR A 164 1.73 -25.04 0.15
C THR A 164 1.18 -24.40 1.43
N ILE A 165 0.02 -24.88 1.90
CA ILE A 165 -0.60 -24.42 3.14
C ILE A 165 0.33 -24.55 4.36
N PRO A 166 1.08 -25.65 4.55
CA PRO A 166 2.09 -25.73 5.61
C PRO A 166 3.14 -24.61 5.56
N ASP A 167 3.64 -24.27 4.37
CA ASP A 167 4.61 -23.16 4.20
C ASP A 167 3.99 -21.83 4.62
N VAL A 168 2.72 -21.61 4.27
CA VAL A 168 1.98 -20.39 4.65
C VAL A 168 1.78 -20.34 6.17
N LEU A 169 1.44 -21.46 6.81
CA LEU A 169 1.31 -21.54 8.26
C LEU A 169 2.62 -21.25 8.98
N ASP A 170 3.74 -21.75 8.46
CA ASP A 170 5.07 -21.45 8.99
C ASP A 170 5.48 -19.99 8.73
N TYR A 171 5.21 -19.47 7.54
CA TYR A 171 5.45 -18.06 7.21
C TYR A 171 4.67 -17.13 8.14
N ARG A 172 3.39 -17.44 8.41
CA ARG A 172 2.53 -16.67 9.32
C ARG A 172 3.09 -16.59 10.73
N LYS A 173 3.78 -17.62 11.24
CA LYS A 173 4.34 -17.63 12.61
C LYS A 173 5.40 -16.56 12.83
N ASN A 174 6.02 -16.03 11.78
CA ASN A 174 7.03 -14.98 11.87
C ASN A 174 6.48 -13.61 12.30
N PHE A 175 5.14 -13.43 12.29
CA PHE A 175 4.50 -12.15 12.53
C PHE A 175 3.52 -12.21 13.70
N SER A 176 3.40 -11.12 14.44
CA SER A 176 2.46 -11.00 15.58
C SER A 176 1.75 -9.64 15.62
N GLN A 177 2.02 -8.78 14.66
CA GLN A 177 1.57 -7.41 14.66
C GLN A 177 0.15 -7.29 14.12
N ARG A 178 -0.62 -6.36 14.71
CA ARG A 178 -2.02 -6.13 14.38
C ARG A 178 -2.19 -5.43 13.03
N GLU A 179 -1.22 -4.62 12.63
CA GLU A 179 -1.25 -3.80 11.42
C GLU A 179 -0.93 -4.58 10.13
N LEU A 180 -0.98 -5.92 10.15
CA LEU A 180 -0.63 -6.78 9.02
C LEU A 180 -1.79 -7.73 8.68
N MET A 181 -2.11 -7.83 7.39
CA MET A 181 -2.90 -8.92 6.82
C MET A 181 -2.07 -9.64 5.76
N LEU A 182 -1.86 -10.94 5.98
CA LEU A 182 -1.26 -11.82 4.98
C LEU A 182 -2.36 -12.37 4.07
N ILE A 183 -2.06 -12.45 2.78
CA ILE A 183 -2.96 -12.99 1.76
C ILE A 183 -2.26 -14.12 1.03
N TYR A 184 -2.98 -15.22 0.85
CA TYR A 184 -2.59 -16.38 0.07
C TYR A 184 -3.85 -16.96 -0.58
N PRO A 185 -3.77 -17.47 -1.82
CA PRO A 185 -2.64 -17.43 -2.75
C PRO A 185 -2.59 -16.08 -3.52
N ASP A 186 -1.67 -15.95 -4.47
CA ASP A 186 -1.74 -14.87 -5.47
C ASP A 186 -2.86 -15.15 -6.48
N PHE A 187 -3.23 -14.14 -7.26
CA PHE A 187 -4.18 -14.30 -8.35
C PHE A 187 -3.47 -14.52 -9.68
N LEU A 188 -4.20 -15.01 -10.66
CA LEU A 188 -3.77 -15.04 -12.07
C LEU A 188 -4.57 -14.01 -12.86
N SER A 189 -3.94 -13.41 -13.87
CA SER A 189 -4.62 -12.54 -14.84
C SER A 189 -3.91 -12.57 -16.19
N TRP A 190 -4.65 -12.29 -17.26
CA TRP A 190 -4.06 -12.12 -18.59
C TRP A 190 -3.19 -10.87 -18.67
N ASP A 191 -1.92 -11.03 -19.03
CA ASP A 191 -0.98 -9.95 -19.31
C ASP A 191 -0.93 -9.71 -20.82
N SER A 192 -1.46 -8.57 -21.27
CA SER A 192 -1.49 -8.19 -22.68
C SER A 192 -0.13 -7.78 -23.25
N VAL A 193 0.89 -7.58 -22.41
CA VAL A 193 2.26 -7.29 -22.89
C VAL A 193 2.99 -8.60 -23.19
N ARG A 194 2.77 -9.62 -22.36
CA ARG A 194 3.37 -10.97 -22.52
C ARG A 194 2.53 -11.92 -23.35
N ASP A 195 1.28 -11.55 -23.66
CA ASP A 195 0.27 -12.41 -24.30
C ASP A 195 0.14 -13.77 -23.60
N ALA A 196 0.13 -13.75 -22.27
CA ALA A 196 0.07 -14.95 -21.44
C ALA A 196 -0.60 -14.66 -20.09
N GLU A 197 -1.04 -15.71 -19.39
CA GLU A 197 -1.39 -15.56 -17.97
C GLU A 197 -0.13 -15.28 -17.15
N ALA A 198 -0.24 -14.28 -16.27
CA ALA A 198 0.82 -13.89 -15.36
C ALA A 198 0.25 -13.75 -13.94
N THR A 199 1.16 -13.84 -12.96
CA THR A 199 0.81 -13.62 -11.56
C THR A 199 0.34 -12.19 -11.34
N ALA A 200 -0.89 -12.05 -10.85
CA ALA A 200 -1.45 -10.80 -10.41
C ALA A 200 -1.32 -10.72 -8.88
N TYR A 201 -0.39 -9.89 -8.40
CA TYR A 201 -0.06 -9.83 -6.97
C TYR A 201 -1.30 -9.54 -6.11
N ALA A 202 -1.62 -10.46 -5.20
CA ALA A 202 -2.74 -10.32 -4.27
C ALA A 202 -2.60 -9.07 -3.41
N THR A 203 -1.37 -8.70 -3.06
CA THR A 203 -1.04 -7.46 -2.37
C THR A 203 -1.61 -6.24 -3.10
N ALA A 204 -1.31 -6.05 -4.39
CA ALA A 204 -1.78 -4.89 -5.15
C ALA A 204 -3.31 -4.85 -5.28
N ARG A 205 -3.93 -6.02 -5.50
CA ARG A 205 -5.40 -6.17 -5.55
C ARG A 205 -6.03 -5.79 -4.22
N ALA A 206 -5.44 -6.21 -3.10
CA ALA A 206 -5.90 -5.87 -1.76
C ALA A 206 -5.77 -4.38 -1.45
N LEU A 207 -4.70 -3.71 -1.90
CA LEU A 207 -4.55 -2.26 -1.75
C LEU A 207 -5.73 -1.53 -2.44
N GLY A 208 -6.04 -1.92 -3.68
CA GLY A 208 -7.17 -1.35 -4.43
C GLY A 208 -8.53 -1.67 -3.80
N LEU A 209 -8.75 -2.92 -3.40
CA LEU A 209 -10.00 -3.34 -2.75
C LEU A 209 -10.24 -2.64 -1.42
N ARG A 210 -9.21 -2.52 -0.57
CA ARG A 210 -9.34 -1.79 0.70
C ARG A 210 -9.74 -0.34 0.45
N ALA A 211 -9.14 0.31 -0.55
CA ALA A 211 -9.48 1.68 -0.88
C ALA A 211 -10.91 1.81 -1.44
N LYS A 212 -11.38 0.81 -2.21
CA LYS A 212 -12.76 0.76 -2.73
C LYS A 212 -13.76 0.63 -1.59
N ILE A 213 -13.52 -0.33 -0.70
CA ILE A 213 -14.39 -0.61 0.44
C ILE A 213 -14.46 0.61 1.37
N ASP A 214 -13.33 1.27 1.62
CA ASP A 214 -13.28 2.50 2.42
C ASP A 214 -14.19 3.60 1.88
N GLU A 215 -14.23 3.77 0.56
CA GLU A 215 -15.02 4.80 -0.09
C GLU A 215 -16.51 4.42 -0.20
N GLU A 216 -16.81 3.19 -0.61
CA GLU A 216 -18.18 2.77 -0.91
C GLU A 216 -18.98 2.36 0.34
N THR A 217 -18.33 1.68 1.30
CA THR A 217 -19.00 1.14 2.50
C THR A 217 -18.47 1.78 3.78
N GLY A 218 -17.17 2.06 3.83
CA GLY A 218 -16.47 2.59 4.99
C GLY A 218 -15.38 1.66 5.51
N TRP A 219 -14.45 2.26 6.26
CA TRP A 219 -13.28 1.61 6.86
C TRP A 219 -13.58 0.42 7.77
N HIS A 220 -14.82 0.32 8.28
CA HIS A 220 -15.24 -0.73 9.20
C HIS A 220 -15.55 -2.06 8.49
N LYS A 221 -15.80 -2.05 7.17
CA LYS A 221 -16.06 -3.29 6.42
C LYS A 221 -14.76 -4.04 6.15
N THR A 222 -14.76 -5.35 6.35
CA THR A 222 -13.62 -6.25 6.08
C THR A 222 -13.46 -6.54 4.58
N LEU A 223 -12.27 -7.00 4.16
CA LEU A 223 -12.03 -7.46 2.78
C LEU A 223 -12.77 -8.77 2.44
N SER A 224 -13.19 -9.53 3.45
CA SER A 224 -13.87 -10.81 3.26
C SER A 224 -15.19 -10.67 2.52
N ASN A 225 -15.48 -11.65 1.66
CA ASN A 225 -16.68 -11.75 0.84
C ASN A 225 -16.91 -10.53 -0.08
N ILE A 226 -15.85 -10.08 -0.73
CA ILE A 226 -15.88 -9.02 -1.75
C ILE A 226 -15.27 -9.58 -3.04
N GLY A 227 -15.96 -9.42 -4.16
CA GLY A 227 -15.47 -9.87 -5.47
C GLY A 227 -14.22 -9.11 -5.90
N VAL A 228 -13.23 -9.85 -6.42
CA VAL A 228 -11.98 -9.29 -6.95
C VAL A 228 -12.11 -9.15 -8.46
N ASN A 229 -11.97 -7.92 -8.97
CA ASN A 229 -12.01 -7.67 -10.42
C ASN A 229 -10.66 -7.98 -11.10
N GLY A 230 -10.68 -8.29 -12.40
CA GLY A 230 -9.46 -8.38 -13.21
C GLY A 230 -8.58 -9.60 -12.92
N VAL A 231 -9.18 -10.67 -12.40
CA VAL A 231 -8.50 -11.96 -12.13
C VAL A 231 -9.18 -13.08 -12.91
N THR A 232 -8.39 -14.05 -13.39
CA THR A 232 -8.86 -15.25 -14.11
C THR A 232 -8.86 -16.49 -13.22
N GLY A 233 -8.09 -16.47 -12.14
CA GLY A 233 -7.99 -17.59 -11.19
C GLY A 233 -7.07 -17.27 -10.00
N ILE A 234 -6.73 -18.32 -9.27
CA ILE A 234 -5.80 -18.30 -8.14
C ILE A 234 -4.53 -19.09 -8.50
N SER A 235 -3.38 -18.69 -7.96
CA SER A 235 -2.07 -19.26 -8.31
C SER A 235 -1.78 -20.61 -7.66
N ALA A 236 -2.57 -21.00 -6.66
CA ALA A 236 -2.49 -22.29 -5.99
C ALA A 236 -3.90 -22.76 -5.64
N ASP A 237 -4.11 -24.07 -5.65
CA ASP A 237 -5.39 -24.66 -5.30
C ASP A 237 -5.65 -24.47 -3.79
N VAL A 238 -6.80 -23.90 -3.45
CA VAL A 238 -7.28 -23.74 -2.07
C VAL A 238 -8.70 -24.25 -2.01
N SER A 239 -8.91 -25.33 -1.26
CA SER A 239 -10.23 -25.92 -1.07
C SER A 239 -11.04 -25.16 -0.01
N TRP A 240 -12.34 -25.03 -0.26
CA TRP A 240 -13.31 -24.56 0.72
C TRP A 240 -14.63 -25.32 0.56
N GLU A 241 -15.17 -25.79 1.66
CA GLU A 241 -16.46 -26.46 1.73
C GLU A 241 -17.20 -26.04 3.02
N LEU A 242 -18.52 -25.85 2.93
CA LEU A 242 -19.30 -25.33 4.05
C LEU A 242 -19.47 -26.34 5.20
N GLN A 243 -19.47 -27.64 4.89
CA GLN A 243 -19.77 -28.71 5.85
C GLN A 243 -18.53 -29.49 6.31
N ASP A 244 -17.37 -29.27 5.67
CA ASP A 244 -16.13 -29.93 6.05
C ASP A 244 -15.25 -28.97 6.88
N PRO A 245 -14.92 -29.30 8.14
CA PRO A 245 -13.98 -28.51 8.93
C PRO A 245 -12.53 -28.63 8.46
N ALA A 246 -12.19 -29.58 7.58
CA ALA A 246 -10.84 -29.83 7.08
C ALA A 246 -10.58 -29.17 5.71
N THR A 247 -10.85 -27.86 5.62
CA THR A 247 -10.60 -27.06 4.41
C THR A 247 -9.28 -26.29 4.50
N ASP A 248 -8.75 -25.91 3.35
CA ASP A 248 -7.53 -25.07 3.29
C ASP A 248 -7.81 -23.60 3.62
N ALA A 249 -9.02 -23.11 3.31
CA ALA A 249 -9.47 -21.72 3.48
C ALA A 249 -10.02 -21.38 4.87
#